data_AF-A0A9Q0XTS9-F1
#
_entry.id   AF-A0A9Q0XTS9-F1
#
_cell.length_a   1.000
_cell.length_b   1.000
_cell.length_c   1.000
_cell.angle_alpha   90.00
_cell.angle_beta   90.00
_cell.angle_gamma   90.00
#
_symmetry.space_group_name_H-M   'P 1'
#
loop_
_entity.id
_entity.type
_entity.pdbx_description
1 polymer ?
#
loop_
_entity_poly.entity_id
_entity_poly.type
_entity_poly.pdbx_seq_one_letter_code
_entity_poly.pdbx_strand_id
1 'polypeptide(L)'
;MEYDLYRKQKLASVLKHSTYEVHDRVEFAELTKRLLLASKEVIPNPLHFDICWGSPFKLRPVTTILKAQVPSAQMIETARLLEFSRMENIEHQKKVAQQVESELKSRILLERKPLPPSSSS
;
A
#
# COMPACT_ATOMS: atom_id res chain seq x y z
N MET A 1 4.09 1.04 9.09
CA MET A 1 4.18 2.50 9.40
C MET A 1 3.16 3.30 8.59
N GLU A 2 3.04 3.10 7.27
CA GLU A 2 2.14 3.87 6.38
C GLU A 2 0.63 3.63 6.64
N TYR A 3 0.25 2.40 6.99
CA TYR A 3 -1.14 2.02 7.28
C TYR A 3 -1.73 2.75 8.49
N ASP A 4 -0.92 2.99 9.53
CA ASP A 4 -1.38 3.72 10.72
C ASP A 4 -1.61 5.20 10.43
N LEU A 5 -0.86 5.78 9.49
CA LEU A 5 -1.01 7.19 9.11
C LEU A 5 -2.33 7.42 8.36
N TYR A 6 -2.64 6.57 7.38
CA TYR A 6 -3.92 6.61 6.66
C TYR A 6 -5.12 6.42 7.60
N ARG A 7 -5.03 5.47 8.52
CA ARG A 7 -6.10 5.22 9.51
C ARG A 7 -6.30 6.43 10.43
N LYS A 8 -5.23 7.06 10.90
CA LYS A 8 -5.31 8.28 11.74
C LYS A 8 -5.96 9.44 10.98
N GLN A 9 -5.57 9.69 9.74
CA GLN A 9 -6.15 10.73 8.90
C GLN A 9 -7.65 10.50 8.64
N LYS A 10 -8.04 9.24 8.40
CA LYS A 10 -9.44 8.87 8.19
C LYS A 10 -10.29 9.02 9.45
N LEU A 11 -9.77 8.67 10.62
CA LEU A 11 -10.48 8.88 11.89
C LEU A 11 -10.62 10.37 12.19
N ALA A 12 -9.56 11.15 11.97
CA ALA A 12 -9.58 12.60 12.14
C ALA A 12 -10.60 13.28 11.20
N SER A 13 -10.74 12.82 9.96
CA SER A 13 -11.72 13.39 9.03
C SER A 13 -13.16 13.04 9.40
N VAL A 14 -13.42 11.81 9.86
CA VAL A 14 -14.76 11.37 10.29
C VAL A 14 -15.19 12.07 11.58
N LEU A 15 -14.27 12.29 12.52
CA LEU A 15 -14.57 12.86 13.84
C LEU A 15 -14.39 14.38 13.90
N LYS A 16 -14.06 15.04 12.79
CA LYS A 16 -13.81 16.48 12.70
C LYS A 16 -14.95 17.36 13.23
N HIS A 17 -16.18 16.85 13.25
CA HIS A 17 -17.38 17.56 13.71
C HIS A 17 -18.11 16.83 14.83
N SER A 18 -17.48 15.83 15.44
CA SER A 18 -18.06 15.11 16.57
C SER A 18 -17.58 15.71 17.89
N THR A 19 -18.32 15.45 18.96
CA THR A 19 -17.91 15.76 20.33
C THR A 19 -17.01 14.68 20.93
N TYR A 20 -16.59 13.69 20.13
CA TYR A 20 -15.83 12.54 20.60
C TYR A 20 -14.35 12.74 20.30
N GLU A 21 -13.53 12.65 21.35
CA GLU A 21 -12.08 12.70 21.23
C GLU A 21 -11.51 11.30 20.99
N VAL A 22 -10.52 11.20 20.09
CA VAL A 22 -9.81 9.95 19.83
C VAL A 22 -8.74 9.79 20.88
N HIS A 23 -8.98 8.92 21.86
CA HIS A 23 -7.95 8.54 22.83
C HIS A 23 -6.81 7.75 22.18
N ASP A 24 -5.60 7.93 22.69
CA ASP A 24 -4.46 7.14 22.26
C ASP A 24 -4.68 5.66 22.60
N ARG A 25 -4.27 4.77 21.70
CA ARG A 25 -4.44 3.33 21.85
C ARG A 25 -3.69 2.83 23.08
N VAL A 26 -2.53 3.43 23.39
CA VAL A 26 -1.71 3.07 24.55
C VAL A 26 -2.41 3.49 25.84
N GLU A 27 -2.90 4.72 25.91
CA GLU A 27 -3.67 5.22 27.04
C GLU A 27 -4.94 4.40 27.28
N PHE A 28 -5.68 4.07 26.21
CA PHE A 28 -6.87 3.23 26.30
C PHE A 28 -6.56 1.82 26.82
N ALA A 29 -5.45 1.22 26.37
CA ALA A 29 -5.00 -0.08 26.85
C ALA A 29 -4.63 -0.04 28.34
N GLU A 30 -3.95 1.02 28.79
CA GLU A 30 -3.63 1.21 30.20
C GLU A 30 -4.87 1.44 31.07
N LEU A 31 -5.82 2.26 30.61
CA LEU A 31 -7.09 2.49 31.29
C LEU A 31 -7.88 1.18 31.42
N THR A 32 -7.96 0.42 30.33
CA THR A 32 -8.60 -0.90 30.33
C THR A 32 -7.92 -1.83 31.33
N LYS A 33 -6.58 -1.90 31.34
CA LYS A 33 -5.82 -2.71 32.30
C LYS A 33 -6.11 -2.31 33.75
N ARG A 34 -6.13 -1.01 34.05
CA ARG A 34 -6.44 -0.50 35.40
C ARG A 34 -7.87 -0.84 35.81
N LEU A 35 -8.82 -0.73 34.89
CA LEU A 35 -10.22 -1.07 35.12
C LEU A 35 -10.41 -2.58 35.38
N LEU A 36 -9.75 -3.44 34.60
CA LEU A 36 -9.75 -4.89 34.80
C LEU A 36 -9.14 -5.30 36.15
N LEU A 37 -8.09 -4.60 36.61
CA LEU A 37 -7.45 -4.87 37.89
C LEU A 37 -8.27 -4.35 39.08
N ALA A 38 -9.01 -3.25 38.89
CA ALA A 38 -9.83 -2.63 39.92
C ALA A 38 -11.20 -3.31 40.10
N SER A 39 -11.72 -3.95 39.05
CA SER A 39 -12.97 -4.72 39.12
C SER A 39 -12.78 -6.00 39.94
N LYS A 40 -13.54 -6.15 41.02
CA LYS A 40 -13.64 -7.42 41.79
C LYS A 40 -14.54 -8.46 41.13
N GLU A 41 -15.26 -8.07 40.08
CA GLU A 41 -16.10 -8.97 39.29
C GLU A 41 -15.21 -9.74 38.30
N VAL A 42 -15.42 -11.06 38.20
CA VAL A 42 -14.83 -11.87 37.14
C VAL A 42 -15.43 -11.37 35.83
N ILE A 43 -14.72 -10.49 35.12
CA ILE A 43 -15.17 -9.92 33.86
C ILE A 43 -15.39 -11.08 32.88
N PRO A 44 -16.64 -11.41 32.53
CA PRO A 44 -16.95 -12.58 31.72
C PRO A 44 -17.05 -12.19 30.26
N ASN A 45 -16.45 -11.07 29.82
CA ASN A 45 -16.52 -10.67 28.43
C ASN A 45 -15.28 -11.14 27.66
N PRO A 46 -15.39 -12.18 26.82
CA PRO A 46 -14.33 -13.10 26.46
C PRO A 46 -13.70 -12.75 25.11
N LEU A 47 -13.86 -11.50 24.65
CA LEU A 47 -13.44 -11.11 23.31
C LEU A 47 -11.92 -11.10 23.10
N HIS A 48 -11.13 -11.17 24.17
CA HIS A 48 -9.67 -11.27 24.07
C HIS A 48 -9.13 -12.71 24.17
N PHE A 49 -9.87 -13.64 24.77
CA PHE A 49 -9.45 -15.04 24.89
C PHE A 49 -10.07 -15.94 23.81
N ASP A 50 -11.26 -15.61 23.31
CA ASP A 50 -11.95 -16.37 22.25
C ASP A 50 -11.35 -16.17 20.85
N ILE A 51 -10.55 -15.12 20.64
CA ILE A 51 -9.81 -14.92 19.38
C ILE A 51 -8.54 -15.79 19.35
N CYS A 52 -8.01 -16.18 20.52
CA CYS A 52 -6.75 -16.94 20.62
C CYS A 52 -6.94 -18.45 20.70
N TRP A 53 -8.15 -18.95 20.98
CA TRP A 53 -8.44 -20.38 21.00
C TRP A 53 -9.69 -20.61 20.19
N GLY A 54 -9.57 -21.39 19.12
CA GLY A 54 -10.64 -21.76 18.19
C GLY A 54 -11.83 -22.43 18.89
N SER A 55 -12.65 -21.61 19.55
CA SER A 55 -13.98 -21.95 20.02
C SER A 55 -14.84 -22.21 18.78
N PRO A 56 -15.46 -23.40 18.65
CA PRO A 56 -16.39 -23.67 17.59
C PRO A 56 -17.74 -23.07 17.99
N PHE A 57 -17.80 -21.74 18.11
CA PHE A 57 -19.09 -21.10 17.93
C PHE A 57 -19.53 -21.52 16.53
N LYS A 58 -20.55 -22.38 16.46
CA LYS A 58 -21.29 -22.63 15.24
C LYS A 58 -22.02 -21.33 14.93
N LEU A 59 -21.28 -20.35 14.41
CA LEU A 59 -21.84 -19.17 13.80
C LEU A 59 -22.86 -19.73 12.81
N ARG A 60 -24.12 -19.28 12.91
CA ARG A 60 -25.08 -19.63 11.87
C ARG A 60 -24.44 -19.20 10.56
N PRO A 61 -24.44 -20.05 9.51
CA PRO A 61 -24.00 -19.63 8.20
C PRO A 61 -24.90 -18.48 7.77
N VAL A 62 -24.42 -17.26 8.00
CA VAL A 62 -25.01 -16.07 7.43
C VAL A 62 -24.40 -16.00 6.05
N THR A 63 -25.24 -15.94 5.02
CA THR A 63 -24.81 -15.51 3.70
C THR A 63 -24.33 -14.07 3.84
N THR A 64 -23.04 -13.88 4.13
CA THR A 64 -22.39 -12.60 3.88
C THR A 64 -22.47 -12.41 2.38
N ILE A 65 -23.52 -11.73 1.92
CA ILE A 65 -23.52 -11.12 0.60
C ILE A 65 -22.46 -10.04 0.72
N LEU A 66 -21.21 -10.41 0.46
CA LEU A 66 -20.17 -9.45 0.18
C LEU A 66 -20.68 -8.71 -1.05
N LYS A 67 -21.27 -7.53 -0.81
CA LYS A 67 -21.51 -6.53 -1.84
C LYS A 67 -20.15 -5.99 -2.26
N ALA A 68 -19.29 -6.86 -2.76
CA ALA A 68 -18.13 -6.45 -3.50
C ALA A 68 -18.70 -5.76 -4.73
N GLN A 69 -18.52 -4.44 -4.82
CA GLN A 69 -18.84 -3.72 -6.04
C GLN A 69 -17.92 -4.29 -7.12
N VAL A 70 -18.48 -5.14 -7.97
CA VAL A 70 -17.77 -5.62 -9.15
C VAL A 70 -17.64 -4.42 -10.09
N PRO A 71 -16.45 -4.21 -10.68
CA PRO A 71 -16.27 -3.18 -11.70
C PRO A 71 -17.35 -3.26 -12.78
N SER A 72 -17.89 -2.11 -13.20
CA SER A 72 -18.75 -2.08 -14.38
C SER A 72 -17.94 -2.47 -15.62
N ALA A 73 -18.61 -3.01 -16.64
CA ALA A 73 -17.97 -3.35 -17.91
C ALA A 73 -17.23 -2.14 -18.52
N GLN A 74 -17.84 -0.96 -18.43
CA GLN A 74 -17.25 0.31 -18.85
C GLN A 74 -15.93 0.61 -18.12
N MET A 75 -15.87 0.37 -16.80
CA MET A 75 -14.64 0.61 -16.02
C MET A 75 -13.53 -0.38 -16.39
N ILE A 76 -13.88 -1.61 -16.77
CA ILE A 76 -12.91 -2.60 -17.25
C ILE A 76 -12.36 -2.20 -18.63
N GLU A 77 -13.22 -1.74 -19.54
CA GLU A 77 -12.80 -1.29 -20.87
C GLU A 77 -11.91 -0.05 -20.80
N THR A 78 -12.26 0.94 -19.98
CA THR A 78 -11.42 2.14 -19.80
C THR A 78 -10.07 1.79 -19.21
N ALA A 79 -10.01 0.91 -18.21
CA ALA A 79 -8.74 0.42 -17.65
C ALA A 79 -7.88 -0.28 -18.70
N ARG A 80 -8.48 -1.09 -19.59
CA ARG A 80 -7.76 -1.76 -20.69
C ARG A 80 -7.18 -0.76 -21.69
N LEU A 81 -7.95 0.26 -22.08
CA LEU A 81 -7.48 1.29 -23.01
C LEU A 81 -6.33 2.11 -22.43
N LEU A 82 -6.43 2.47 -21.15
CA LEU A 82 -5.36 3.18 -20.45
C LEU A 82 -4.08 2.34 -20.36
N GLU A 83 -4.21 1.06 -20.04
CA GLU A 83 -3.06 0.16 -19.96
C GLU A 83 -2.41 -0.05 -21.33
N PHE A 84 -3.22 -0.16 -22.39
CA PHE A 84 -2.72 -0.24 -23.76
C PHE A 84 -1.89 1.00 -24.13
N SER A 85 -2.43 2.20 -23.90
CA SER A 85 -1.70 3.46 -24.14
C SER A 85 -0.44 3.58 -23.30
N ARG A 86 -0.48 3.12 -22.04
CA ARG A 86 0.71 3.08 -21.17
C ARG A 86 1.80 2.21 -21.76
N MET A 87 1.45 1.03 -22.27
CA MET A 87 2.39 0.09 -22.88
C MET A 87 2.99 0.63 -24.18
N GLU A 88 2.18 1.24 -25.05
CA GLU A 88 2.67 1.90 -26.28
C GLU A 88 3.69 3.00 -25.98
N ASN A 89 3.42 3.82 -24.96
CA ASN A 89 4.35 4.86 -24.52
C ASN A 89 5.68 4.28 -24.01
N ILE A 90 5.63 3.18 -23.24
CA ILE A 90 6.83 2.50 -22.76
C ILE A 90 7.65 1.95 -23.94
N GLU A 91 7.00 1.33 -24.92
CA GLU A 91 7.69 0.82 -26.11
C GLU A 91 8.32 1.93 -26.94
N HIS A 92 7.61 3.04 -27.13
CA HIS A 92 8.15 4.21 -27.82
C HIS A 92 9.39 4.75 -27.09
N GLN A 93 9.32 4.93 -25.77
CA GLN A 93 10.47 5.39 -24.98
C GLN A 93 11.65 4.43 -25.07
N LYS A 94 11.41 3.12 -25.05
CA LYS A 94 12.47 2.11 -25.24
C LYS A 94 13.15 2.24 -26.61
N LYS A 95 12.36 2.43 -27.68
CA LYS A 95 12.90 2.61 -29.04
C LYS A 95 13.77 3.88 -29.13
N VAL A 96 13.27 4.99 -28.58
CA VAL A 96 14.03 6.25 -28.53
C VAL A 96 15.32 6.08 -27.73
N ALA A 97 15.26 5.43 -26.56
CA ALA A 97 16.44 5.18 -25.74
C ALA A 97 17.50 4.34 -26.48
N GLN A 98 17.08 3.29 -27.21
CA GLN A 98 17.98 2.47 -28.02
C GLN A 98 18.63 3.28 -29.15
N GLN A 99 17.87 4.15 -29.82
CA GLN A 99 18.41 5.03 -30.87
C GLN A 99 19.45 5.99 -30.29
N VAL A 100 19.13 6.68 -29.19
CA VAL A 100 20.06 7.60 -28.51
C VAL A 100 21.32 6.86 -28.04
N GLU A 101 21.18 5.68 -27.44
CA GLU A 101 22.34 4.88 -27.01
C GLU A 101 23.23 4.50 -28.21
N SER A 102 22.63 4.13 -29.35
CA SER A 102 23.36 3.79 -30.56
C SER A 102 24.12 4.99 -31.15
N GLU A 103 23.51 6.18 -31.13
CA GLU A 103 24.14 7.43 -31.59
C GLU A 103 25.29 7.85 -30.66
N LEU A 104 25.12 7.73 -29.35
CA LEU A 104 26.17 8.05 -28.39
C LEU A 104 27.37 7.09 -28.53
N LYS A 105 27.11 5.79 -28.71
CA LYS A 105 28.18 4.80 -28.96
C LYS A 105 28.93 5.08 -30.25
N SER A 106 28.24 5.44 -31.34
CA SER A 106 28.89 5.76 -32.61
C SER A 106 29.74 7.04 -32.50
N ARG A 107 29.27 8.07 -31.80
CA ARG A 107 30.06 9.29 -31.53
C ARG A 107 31.30 9.01 -30.68
N ILE A 108 31.17 8.25 -29.60
CA ILE A 108 32.31 7.88 -28.73
C ILE A 108 33.38 7.10 -29.52
N LEU A 109 32.97 6.22 -30.45
CA LEU A 109 33.91 5.49 -31.30
C LEU A 109 34.66 6.40 -32.27
N LEU A 110 34.03 7.47 -32.77
CA LEU A 110 34.67 8.45 -33.66
C LEU A 110 35.63 9.41 -32.92
N GLU A 111 35.37 9.69 -31.65
CA GLU A 111 36.18 10.62 -30.84
C GLU A 111 37.42 9.97 -30.20
N ARG A 112 37.46 8.63 -30.11
CA ARG A 112 38.63 7.89 -29.62
C ARG A 112 39.75 7.87 -30.67
N LYS A 113 40.50 8.96 -30.78
CA LYS A 113 41.81 8.93 -31.42
C LYS A 113 42.77 8.12 -30.54
N PRO A 114 43.54 7.16 -31.10
CA PRO A 114 44.59 6.51 -30.34
C PRO A 114 45.59 7.56 -29.84
N LEU A 115 45.99 7.45 -28.58
CA LEU A 115 47.07 8.27 -28.03
C LEU A 115 48.31 8.10 -28.92
N PRO A 116 48.99 9.20 -29.32
CA PRO A 116 50.21 9.09 -30.11
C PRO A 116 51.24 8.26 -29.33
N PRO A 117 52.02 7.41 -30.02
CA PRO A 117 53.03 6.59 -29.35
C PRO A 117 54.01 7.52 -28.64
N SER A 118 54.26 7.26 -27.36
CA SER A 118 55.32 7.95 -26.63
C SER A 118 56.65 7.59 -27.30
N SER A 119 57.26 8.56 -27.98
CA SER A 119 58.64 8.43 -28.45
C SER A 119 59.53 8.31 -27.22
N SER A 120 59.96 7.08 -26.93
CA SER A 120 61.07 6.83 -26.03
C SER A 120 62.31 7.41 -26.69
N SER A 121 62.86 8.43 -26.03
CA SER A 121 64.16 9.03 -26.32
C SER A 121 65.24 8.28 -25.56
#